data_AF-A0A355PGE2-F1
#
_entry.id   AF-A0A355PGE2-F1
#
_cell.length_a   1.000
_cell.length_b   1.000
_cell.length_c   1.000
_cell.angle_alpha   90.00
_cell.angle_beta   90.00
_cell.angle_gamma   90.00
#
_symmetry.space_group_name_H-M   'P 1'
#
loop_
_entity.id
_entity.type
_entity.pdbx_description
1 polymer ?
#
loop_
_entity_poly.entity_id
_entity_poly.type
_entity_poly.pdbx_seq_one_letter_code
_entity_poly.pdbx_strand_id
1 'polypeptide(L)'
;MSTARFSPFELLLLKSRSQVDTATLLLLGWVLVHRQHVSEGQRRRRLAQVTSQFRHGHELGPVMSIAHSQDLHAIQLAAEVVRKECSKERSLSVMHQAITVATDDGDISLANHYILRFLADLLNVAPATLGTLF
;
A
#
# COMPACT_ATOMS: atom_id res chain seq x y z
N MET A 1 12.05 30.08 -14.93
CA MET A 1 11.28 28.83 -15.08
C MET A 1 11.47 28.03 -13.80
N SER A 2 10.40 27.80 -13.04
CA SER A 2 10.48 26.99 -11.81
C SER A 2 10.67 25.54 -12.21
N THR A 3 11.81 24.93 -11.85
CA THR A 3 11.97 23.49 -11.92
C THR A 3 11.04 22.88 -10.87
N ALA A 4 9.91 22.32 -11.30
CA ALA A 4 9.01 21.63 -10.39
C ALA A 4 9.82 20.52 -9.67
N ARG A 5 10.00 20.67 -8.36
CA ARG A 5 10.75 19.71 -7.56
C ARG A 5 9.81 18.58 -7.17
N PHE A 6 9.89 17.46 -7.89
CA PHE A 6 9.14 16.25 -7.56
C PHE A 6 9.43 15.79 -6.13
N SER A 7 8.38 15.37 -5.43
CA SER A 7 8.47 14.66 -4.15
C SER A 7 9.16 13.30 -4.32
N PRO A 8 9.67 12.71 -3.22
CA PRO A 8 10.27 11.37 -3.27
C PRO A 8 9.35 10.31 -3.89
N PHE A 9 8.05 10.37 -3.60
CA PHE A 9 7.09 9.40 -4.13
C PHE A 9 6.79 9.62 -5.62
N GLU A 10 6.65 10.88 -6.07
CA GLU A 10 6.50 11.18 -7.51
C GLU A 10 7.70 10.69 -8.31
N LEU A 11 8.92 10.85 -7.78
CA LEU A 11 10.13 10.31 -8.41
C LEU A 11 10.12 8.78 -8.52
N LEU A 12 9.54 8.07 -7.54
CA LEU A 12 9.37 6.62 -7.60
C LEU A 12 8.36 6.22 -8.67
N LEU A 13 7.23 6.92 -8.77
CA LEU A 13 6.23 6.68 -9.81
C LEU A 13 6.81 6.90 -11.22
N LEU A 14 7.60 7.95 -11.40
CA LEU A 14 8.24 8.27 -12.69
C LEU A 14 9.29 7.21 -13.11
N LYS A 15 9.96 6.58 -12.14
CA LYS A 15 10.96 5.53 -12.41
C LYS A 15 10.37 4.12 -12.46
N SER A 16 9.11 3.96 -12.08
CA SER A 16 8.46 2.66 -11.98
C SER A 16 8.13 2.06 -13.34
N ARG A 17 8.16 0.72 -13.44
CA ARG A 17 7.61 0.01 -14.61
C ARG A 17 6.10 -0.20 -14.52
N SER A 18 5.48 0.10 -13.37
CA SER A 18 4.04 -0.01 -13.12
C SER A 18 3.66 0.92 -11.96
N GLN A 19 3.06 2.07 -12.30
CA GLN A 19 2.67 3.08 -11.30
C GLN A 19 1.63 2.54 -10.33
N VAL A 20 0.63 1.79 -10.82
CA VAL A 20 -0.36 1.13 -9.99
C VAL A 20 0.27 0.13 -9.01
N ASP A 21 1.30 -0.61 -9.40
CA ASP A 21 2.01 -1.51 -8.48
C ASP A 21 2.80 -0.74 -7.43
N THR A 22 3.52 0.32 -7.81
CA THR A 22 4.24 1.19 -6.87
C THR A 22 3.30 1.89 -5.88
N ALA A 23 2.14 2.34 -6.36
CA ALA A 23 1.11 2.94 -5.51
C ALA A 23 0.49 1.91 -4.56
N THR A 24 0.14 0.73 -5.07
CA THR A 24 -0.33 -0.38 -4.24
C THR A 24 0.71 -0.75 -3.17
N LEU A 25 1.99 -0.81 -3.56
CA LEU A 25 3.11 -1.10 -2.67
C LEU A 25 3.22 -0.08 -1.53
N LEU A 26 3.04 1.22 -1.80
CA LEU A 26 3.04 2.24 -0.75
C LEU A 26 1.87 2.06 0.22
N LEU A 27 0.67 1.79 -0.29
CA LEU A 27 -0.51 1.56 0.56
C LEU A 27 -0.35 0.31 1.44
N LEU A 28 0.21 -0.78 0.90
CA LEU A 28 0.54 -1.97 1.69
C LEU A 28 1.65 -1.69 2.72
N GLY A 29 2.65 -0.88 2.36
CA GLY A 29 3.66 -0.39 3.29
C GLY A 29 3.05 0.43 4.43
N TRP A 30 2.05 1.25 4.14
CA TRP A 30 1.32 2.03 5.15
C TRP A 30 0.57 1.12 6.14
N VAL A 31 -0.08 0.06 5.67
CA VAL A 31 -0.68 -0.96 6.57
C VAL A 31 0.38 -1.64 7.46
N LEU A 32 1.56 -1.95 6.91
CA LEU A 32 2.64 -2.60 7.66
C LEU A 32 3.19 -1.76 8.81
N VAL A 33 3.33 -0.45 8.62
CA VAL A 33 3.94 0.41 9.66
C VAL A 33 3.03 0.57 10.88
N HIS A 34 1.72 0.36 10.70
CA HIS A 34 0.72 0.35 11.78
C HIS A 34 0.55 -1.01 12.47
N ARG A 35 1.33 -2.03 12.07
CA ARG A 35 1.45 -3.28 12.83
C ARG A 35 2.31 -3.08 14.06
N GLN A 36 1.75 -3.50 15.20
CA GLN A 36 2.44 -3.61 16.48
C GLN A 36 3.38 -4.82 16.47
N HIS A 37 4.49 -4.73 17.23
CA HIS A 37 5.42 -5.84 17.46
C HIS A 37 6.11 -6.45 16.22
N VAL A 38 6.20 -5.72 15.11
CA VAL A 38 6.94 -6.15 13.90
C VAL A 38 8.17 -5.27 13.69
N SER A 39 9.36 -5.87 13.63
CA SER A 39 10.60 -5.16 13.31
C SER A 39 10.60 -4.64 11.86
N GLU A 40 11.41 -3.62 11.58
CA GLU A 40 11.55 -3.08 10.21
C GLU A 40 12.02 -4.15 9.20
N GLY A 41 12.95 -5.02 9.62
CA GLY A 41 13.41 -6.13 8.78
C GLY A 41 12.30 -7.13 8.44
N GLN A 42 11.43 -7.45 9.40
CA GLN A 42 10.25 -8.28 9.15
C GLN A 42 9.25 -7.58 8.22
N ARG A 43 8.97 -6.28 8.42
CA ARG A 43 8.09 -5.51 7.53
C ARG A 43 8.61 -5.51 6.09
N ARG A 44 9.91 -5.28 5.87
CA ARG A 44 10.50 -5.28 4.53
C ARG A 44 10.41 -6.65 3.85
N ARG A 45 10.71 -7.73 4.58
CA ARG A 45 10.57 -9.12 4.05
C ARG A 45 9.12 -9.44 3.71
N ARG A 46 8.19 -9.06 4.59
CA ARG A 46 6.76 -9.24 4.40
C ARG A 46 6.27 -8.53 3.15
N LEU A 47 6.64 -7.26 2.98
CA LEU A 47 6.27 -6.47 1.81
C LEU A 47 6.81 -7.13 0.53
N ALA A 48 8.09 -7.54 0.53
CA ALA A 48 8.70 -8.23 -0.61
C ALA A 48 7.99 -9.53 -0.99
N GLN A 49 7.49 -10.30 -0.02
CA GLN A 49 6.77 -11.54 -0.26
C GLN A 49 5.41 -11.27 -0.93
N VAL A 50 4.60 -10.38 -0.35
CA VAL A 50 3.24 -10.11 -0.85
C VAL A 50 3.23 -9.36 -2.18
N THR A 51 4.31 -8.65 -2.52
CA THR A 51 4.45 -7.92 -3.78
C THR A 51 5.46 -8.55 -4.73
N SER A 52 5.79 -9.83 -4.57
CA SER A 52 6.77 -10.54 -5.42
C SER A 52 6.44 -10.51 -6.92
N GLN A 53 5.15 -10.40 -7.27
CA GLN A 53 4.67 -10.32 -8.65
C GLN A 53 4.58 -8.89 -9.20
N PHE A 54 4.79 -7.87 -8.36
CA PHE A 54 4.64 -6.47 -8.76
C PHE A 54 5.78 -6.04 -9.69
N ARG A 55 5.45 -5.21 -10.67
CA ARG A 55 6.41 -4.69 -11.65
C ARG A 55 6.83 -3.26 -11.28
N HIS A 56 7.18 -3.01 -10.02
CA HIS A 56 7.57 -1.66 -9.56
C HIS A 56 9.00 -1.26 -10.00
N GLY A 57 9.91 -2.23 -10.20
CA GLY A 57 11.22 -1.98 -10.84
C GLY A 57 12.24 -1.16 -10.03
N HIS A 58 11.92 -0.78 -8.79
CA HIS A 58 12.80 -0.08 -7.85
C HIS A 58 12.91 -0.82 -6.50
N GLU A 59 13.86 -0.42 -5.65
CA GLU A 59 14.03 -0.95 -4.30
C GLU A 59 12.84 -0.64 -3.39
N LEU A 60 12.64 -1.46 -2.35
CA LEU A 60 11.57 -1.29 -1.36
C LEU A 60 11.91 -0.26 -0.27
N GLY A 61 13.20 0.02 -0.05
CA GLY A 61 13.67 0.93 0.99
C GLY A 61 13.03 2.32 0.95
N PRO A 62 13.05 3.01 -0.21
CA PRO A 62 12.40 4.32 -0.36
C PRO A 62 10.90 4.30 -0.04
N VAL A 63 10.16 3.28 -0.50
CA VAL A 63 8.72 3.15 -0.23
C VAL A 63 8.46 2.95 1.27
N MET A 64 9.25 2.10 1.93
CA MET A 64 9.15 1.89 3.37
C MET A 64 9.46 3.16 4.17
N SER A 65 10.42 3.96 3.72
CA SER A 65 10.73 5.25 4.35
C SER A 65 9.53 6.22 4.28
N ILE A 66 8.87 6.31 3.13
CA ILE A 66 7.69 7.18 2.92
C ILE A 66 6.50 6.68 3.76
N ALA A 67 6.28 5.36 3.79
CA ALA A 67 5.24 4.76 4.62
C ALA A 67 5.49 5.04 6.11
N HIS A 68 6.73 4.92 6.57
CA HIS A 68 7.11 5.14 7.97
C HIS A 68 6.95 6.59 8.40
N SER A 69 7.27 7.55 7.53
CA SER A 69 7.02 8.97 7.79
C SER A 69 5.55 9.36 7.72
N GLN A 70 4.67 8.43 7.32
CA GLN A 70 3.23 8.66 7.14
C GLN A 70 2.95 9.89 6.29
N ASP A 71 3.69 10.05 5.19
CA ASP A 71 3.53 11.18 4.28
C ASP A 71 2.14 11.13 3.63
N LEU A 72 1.23 11.95 4.15
CA LEU A 72 -0.17 11.99 3.71
C LEU A 72 -0.31 12.38 2.25
N HIS A 73 0.60 13.21 1.71
CA HIS A 73 0.55 13.60 0.32
C HIS A 73 0.93 12.43 -0.60
N ALA A 74 1.97 11.67 -0.22
CA ALA A 74 2.34 10.45 -0.93
C ALA A 74 1.24 9.37 -0.84
N ILE A 75 0.62 9.20 0.33
CA ILE A 75 -0.49 8.24 0.53
C ILE A 75 -1.71 8.63 -0.31
N GLN A 76 -2.08 9.92 -0.33
CA GLN A 76 -3.16 10.42 -1.17
C GLN A 76 -2.86 10.16 -2.66
N LEU A 77 -1.66 10.50 -3.13
CA LEU A 77 -1.29 10.28 -4.52
C LEU A 77 -1.33 8.79 -4.88
N ALA A 78 -0.85 7.92 -4.00
CA ALA A 78 -0.95 6.48 -4.21
C ALA A 78 -2.41 6.01 -4.30
N ALA A 79 -3.29 6.53 -3.43
CA ALA A 79 -4.71 6.23 -3.49
C ALA A 79 -5.33 6.70 -4.81
N GLU A 80 -4.99 7.90 -5.30
CA GLU A 80 -5.47 8.41 -6.58
C GLU A 80 -5.03 7.57 -7.77
N VAL A 81 -3.76 7.15 -7.81
CA VAL A 81 -3.23 6.25 -8.83
C VAL A 81 -3.97 4.91 -8.79
N VAL A 82 -4.14 4.31 -7.61
CA VAL A 82 -4.87 3.04 -7.46
C VAL A 82 -6.32 3.19 -7.89
N ARG A 83 -7.02 4.24 -7.48
CA ARG A 83 -8.42 4.47 -7.89
C ARG A 83 -8.57 4.63 -9.41
N LYS A 84 -7.58 5.25 -10.06
CA LYS A 84 -7.61 5.53 -11.50
C LYS A 84 -7.22 4.32 -12.36
N GLU A 85 -6.24 3.54 -11.92
CA GLU A 85 -5.56 2.54 -12.75
C GLU A 85 -5.77 1.10 -12.31
N CYS A 86 -6.26 0.86 -11.08
CA CYS A 86 -6.53 -0.49 -10.61
C CYS A 86 -7.82 -1.02 -11.23
N SER A 87 -7.72 -2.15 -11.93
CA SER A 87 -8.88 -2.78 -12.53
C SER A 87 -9.77 -3.46 -11.46
N LYS A 88 -11.06 -3.61 -11.77
CA LYS A 88 -12.01 -4.25 -10.85
C LYS A 88 -11.63 -5.69 -10.51
N GLU A 89 -11.05 -6.41 -11.46
CA GLU A 89 -10.56 -7.79 -11.28
C GLU A 89 -9.40 -7.83 -10.28
N ARG A 90 -8.58 -6.77 -10.24
CA ARG A 90 -7.42 -6.66 -9.34
C ARG A 90 -7.79 -6.12 -7.96
N SER A 91 -8.89 -5.37 -7.82
CA SER A 91 -9.35 -4.80 -6.54
C SER A 91 -9.42 -5.82 -5.41
N LEU A 92 -10.01 -7.00 -5.65
CA LEU A 92 -10.12 -8.04 -4.62
C LEU A 92 -8.75 -8.60 -4.22
N SER A 93 -7.85 -8.81 -5.20
CA SER A 93 -6.49 -9.27 -4.94
C SER A 93 -5.70 -8.27 -4.07
N VAL A 94 -5.82 -6.98 -4.36
CA VAL A 94 -5.20 -5.92 -3.55
C VAL A 94 -5.78 -5.90 -2.14
N MET A 95 -7.09 -6.06 -2.00
CA MET A 95 -7.74 -6.12 -0.69
C MET A 95 -7.27 -7.34 0.12
N HIS A 96 -7.18 -8.52 -0.51
CA HIS A 96 -6.62 -9.71 0.13
C HIS A 96 -5.17 -9.52 0.58
N GLN A 97 -4.34 -8.86 -0.25
CA GLN A 97 -2.96 -8.55 0.10
C GLN A 97 -2.89 -7.59 1.30
N ALA A 98 -3.76 -6.57 1.36
CA ALA A 98 -3.82 -5.63 2.47
C ALA A 98 -4.22 -6.32 3.78
N ILE A 99 -5.20 -7.23 3.75
CA ILE A 99 -5.61 -8.02 4.90
C ILE A 99 -4.49 -8.94 5.35
N THR A 100 -3.91 -9.73 4.43
CA THR A 100 -2.76 -10.61 4.70
C THR A 100 -1.61 -9.84 5.33
N VAL A 101 -1.36 -8.62 4.87
CA VAL A 101 -0.36 -7.73 5.43
C VAL A 101 -0.69 -7.35 6.88
N ALA A 102 -1.97 -7.07 7.18
CA ALA A 102 -2.46 -6.62 8.47
C ALA A 102 -2.58 -7.72 9.56
N THR A 103 -2.88 -8.97 9.19
CA THR A 103 -3.40 -10.01 10.12
C THR A 103 -2.41 -11.08 10.60
N ASP A 104 -1.25 -11.23 9.97
CA ASP A 104 -0.53 -12.51 9.98
C ASP A 104 -0.21 -13.19 11.32
N ASP A 105 0.00 -12.45 12.41
CA ASP A 105 0.49 -13.01 13.68
C ASP A 105 -0.19 -12.44 14.93
N GLY A 106 -1.29 -11.69 14.79
CA GLY A 106 -1.94 -11.07 15.94
C GLY A 106 -3.13 -10.18 15.60
N ASP A 107 -3.72 -9.60 16.64
CA ASP A 107 -4.88 -8.72 16.51
C ASP A 107 -4.60 -7.53 15.60
N ILE A 108 -5.59 -7.23 14.76
CA ILE A 108 -5.55 -6.09 13.85
C ILE A 108 -5.61 -4.82 14.69
N SER A 109 -4.59 -3.98 14.57
CA SER A 109 -4.59 -2.68 15.26
C SER A 109 -5.81 -1.85 14.84
N LEU A 110 -6.27 -0.98 15.75
CA LEU A 110 -7.37 -0.06 15.44
C LEU A 110 -7.06 0.80 14.20
N ALA A 111 -5.81 1.21 14.02
CA ALA A 111 -5.36 1.92 12.83
C ALA A 111 -5.55 1.08 11.56
N ASN A 112 -5.13 -0.19 11.58
CA ASN A 112 -5.32 -1.09 10.44
C ASN A 112 -6.80 -1.37 10.14
N HIS A 113 -7.67 -1.40 11.14
CA HIS A 113 -9.12 -1.46 10.90
C HIS A 113 -9.62 -0.29 10.03
N TYR A 114 -9.22 0.94 10.36
CA TYR A 114 -9.61 2.12 9.56
C TYR A 114 -8.95 2.15 8.19
N ILE A 115 -7.67 1.79 8.11
CA ILE A 115 -6.94 1.75 6.83
C ILE A 115 -7.55 0.70 5.89
N LEU A 116 -7.88 -0.49 6.38
CA LEU A 116 -8.50 -1.54 5.57
C LEU A 116 -9.89 -1.11 5.08
N ARG A 117 -10.66 -0.40 5.90
CA ARG A 117 -11.95 0.15 5.48
C ARG A 117 -11.78 1.23 4.40
N PHE A 118 -10.81 2.13 4.57
CA PHE A 118 -10.45 3.11 3.55
C PHE A 118 -10.04 2.43 2.23
N LEU A 119 -9.22 1.38 2.28
CA LEU A 119 -8.80 0.64 1.08
C LEU A 119 -9.97 -0.08 0.42
N ALA A 120 -10.90 -0.63 1.20
CA ALA A 120 -12.11 -1.24 0.66
C ALA A 120 -12.96 -0.21 -0.10
N ASP A 121 -13.18 0.98 0.47
CA ASP A 121 -13.91 2.08 -0.17
C ASP A 121 -13.17 2.54 -1.45
N LEU A 122 -11.85 2.67 -1.38
CA LEU A 122 -11.00 3.06 -2.51
C LEU A 122 -11.10 2.08 -3.70
N LEU A 123 -11.14 0.79 -3.40
CA LEU A 123 -11.18 -0.30 -4.37
C LEU A 123 -12.61 -0.70 -4.78
N ASN A 124 -13.62 -0.02 -4.22
CA ASN A 124 -15.05 -0.27 -4.41
C ASN A 124 -15.46 -1.70 -4.00
N VAL A 125 -14.89 -2.21 -2.91
CA VAL A 125 -15.22 -3.50 -2.30
C VAL A 125 -16.36 -3.30 -1.31
N ALA A 126 -17.47 -4.02 -1.51
CA ALA A 126 -18.65 -3.87 -0.66
C ALA A 126 -18.38 -4.27 0.80
N PRO A 127 -19.01 -3.63 1.80
CA PRO A 127 -18.84 -3.98 3.22
C PRO A 127 -19.18 -5.43 3.55
N ALA A 128 -20.17 -6.01 2.85
CA ALA A 128 -20.52 -7.42 3.01
C ALA A 128 -19.38 -8.34 2.56
N THR A 129 -18.73 -8.02 1.43
CA THR A 129 -17.54 -8.73 0.95
C THR A 129 -16.39 -8.54 1.93
N LEU A 130 -16.16 -7.32 2.41
CA LEU A 130 -15.13 -7.05 3.40
C LEU A 130 -15.33 -7.90 4.67
N GLY A 131 -16.57 -7.99 5.17
CA GLY A 131 -16.91 -8.81 6.34
C GLY A 131 -16.75 -10.32 6.15
N THR A 132 -16.62 -10.81 4.91
CA THR A 132 -16.24 -12.22 4.64
C THR A 132 -14.73 -12.45 4.59
N LEU A 133 -13.94 -11.37 4.52
CA LEU A 133 -12.49 -11.40 4.46
C LEU A 133 -11.81 -11.24 5.84
N PHE A 134 -12.59 -10.84 6.86
CA PHE A 134 -12.22 -10.82 8.28
C PHE A 134 -12.92 -11.99 8.99
#